data_AF-A0A0B4RA21-F1
#
_entry.id   AF-A0A0B4RA21-F1
#
_cell.length_a   1.000
_cell.length_b   1.000
_cell.length_c   1.000
_cell.angle_alpha   90.00
_cell.angle_beta   90.00
_cell.angle_gamma   90.00
#
_symmetry.space_group_name_H-M   'P 1'
#
loop_
_entity.id
_entity.type
_entity.pdbx_description
1 polymer ?
#
loop_
_entity_poly.entity_id
_entity_poly.type
_entity_poly.pdbx_seq_one_letter_code
_entity_poly.pdbx_strand_id
1 'polypeptide(L)'
;MKEIILDLPTVEARSYNPQEVGDADLIIALHDGELEDGDIPSDLPSQKLLRWNIRNPELRTNDSTEQWALYQEICDEIAMNIKDMEPYFRADYV
;
A
#
# COMPACT_ATOMS: atom_id res chain seq x y z
N MET A 1 13.28 -14.04 5.40
CA MET A 1 12.43 -14.95 6.20
C MET A 1 10.99 -14.71 5.77
N LYS A 2 10.17 -15.74 5.54
CA LYS A 2 8.76 -15.60 5.14
C LYS A 2 7.89 -15.93 6.35
N GLU A 3 7.17 -14.94 6.88
CA GLU A 3 6.34 -15.09 8.09
C GLU A 3 4.93 -15.57 7.75
N ILE A 4 4.32 -15.02 6.70
CA ILE A 4 2.95 -15.32 6.31
C ILE A 4 2.94 -16.39 5.21
N ILE A 5 2.07 -17.40 5.36
CA ILE A 5 1.82 -18.47 4.36
C ILE A 5 0.91 -17.94 3.25
N LEU A 6 1.38 -16.89 2.56
CA LEU A 6 0.74 -16.31 1.39
C LEU A 6 1.72 -16.43 0.23
N ASP A 7 1.30 -17.08 -0.85
CA ASP A 7 2.07 -17.08 -2.09
C ASP A 7 1.76 -15.81 -2.85
N LEU A 8 2.68 -14.86 -2.78
CA LEU A 8 2.63 -13.66 -3.58
C LEU A 8 3.00 -14.03 -5.01
N PRO A 9 2.17 -13.67 -6.01
CA PRO A 9 2.56 -13.83 -7.40
C PRO A 9 3.80 -12.99 -7.68
N THR A 10 4.57 -13.39 -8.69
CA THR A 10 5.63 -12.51 -9.20
C THR A 10 4.97 -11.25 -9.77
N VAL A 11 5.22 -10.11 -9.13
CA VAL A 11 4.77 -8.79 -9.57
C VAL A 11 5.98 -8.03 -10.09
N GLU A 12 5.86 -7.46 -11.29
CA GLU A 12 6.87 -6.56 -11.83
C GLU A 12 6.57 -5.12 -11.39
N ALA A 13 7.60 -4.38 -10.98
CA ALA A 13 7.47 -2.96 -10.72
C ALA A 13 7.13 -2.25 -12.03
N ARG A 14 5.99 -1.56 -12.08
CA ARG A 14 5.53 -0.80 -13.24
C ARG A 14 5.57 0.69 -12.91
N SER A 15 5.99 1.49 -13.88
CA SER A 15 5.90 2.95 -13.76
C SER A 15 4.44 3.38 -13.74
N TYR A 16 4.19 4.55 -13.14
CA TYR A 16 2.86 5.18 -13.10
C TYR A 16 2.26 5.29 -14.52
N ASN A 17 1.03 4.79 -14.67
CA ASN A 17 0.26 4.88 -15.91
C ASN A 17 -1.08 5.59 -15.64
N PRO A 18 -1.24 6.86 -16.05
CA PRO A 18 -2.45 7.63 -15.81
C PRO A 18 -3.73 6.98 -16.38
N GLN A 19 -3.63 6.22 -17.47
CA GLN A 19 -4.79 5.56 -18.09
C GLN A 19 -5.30 4.43 -17.21
N GLU A 20 -4.42 3.52 -16.78
CA GLU A 20 -4.79 2.41 -15.87
C GLU A 20 -5.36 2.94 -14.55
N VAL A 21 -4.79 4.04 -14.05
CA VAL A 21 -5.25 4.68 -12.82
C VAL A 21 -6.62 5.32 -12.98
N GLY A 22 -6.90 5.94 -14.13
CA GLY A 22 -8.21 6.50 -14.44
C GLY A 22 -9.32 5.45 -14.52
N ASP A 23 -9.00 4.26 -15.01
CA ASP A 23 -9.92 3.14 -15.17
C ASP A 23 -10.18 2.36 -13.87
N ALA A 24 -9.37 2.56 -12.82
CA ALA A 24 -9.55 1.88 -11.55
C ALA A 24 -10.84 2.31 -10.82
N ASP A 25 -11.50 1.38 -10.15
CA ASP A 25 -12.64 1.65 -9.27
C ASP A 25 -12.19 2.22 -7.91
N LEU A 26 -11.01 1.81 -7.46
CA LEU A 26 -10.37 2.24 -6.22
C LEU A 26 -8.86 2.33 -6.41
N ILE A 27 -8.27 3.39 -5.87
CA ILE A 27 -6.83 3.63 -5.84
C ILE A 27 -6.40 3.74 -4.39
N ILE A 28 -5.40 2.96 -3.99
CA ILE A 28 -4.78 3.05 -2.67
C ILE A 28 -3.36 3.59 -2.88
N ALA A 29 -3.11 4.81 -2.42
CA ALA A 29 -1.77 5.39 -2.40
C ALA A 29 -1.12 5.11 -1.05
N LEU A 30 -0.04 4.33 -1.07
CA LEU A 30 0.83 4.12 0.07
C LEU A 30 1.94 5.17 0.01
N HIS A 31 2.12 5.93 1.08
CA HIS A 31 3.15 6.95 1.15
C HIS A 31 3.63 7.12 2.58
N ASP A 32 4.95 7.22 2.79
CA ASP A 32 5.52 7.54 4.10
C ASP A 32 5.63 9.06 4.25
N GLY A 33 4.62 9.67 4.88
CA GLY A 33 4.57 11.12 5.05
C GLY A 33 5.63 11.70 6.00
N GLU A 34 6.45 10.87 6.66
CA GLU A 34 7.53 11.35 7.53
C GLU A 34 8.87 11.47 6.81
N LEU A 35 9.19 10.54 5.92
CA LEU A 35 10.54 10.38 5.37
C LEU A 35 10.61 10.29 3.85
N GLU A 36 9.51 10.00 3.16
CA GLU A 36 9.54 9.82 1.71
C GLU A 36 9.48 11.17 0.99
N ASP A 37 10.48 11.40 0.13
CA ASP A 37 10.52 12.60 -0.71
C ASP A 37 9.61 12.42 -1.92
N GLY A 38 8.64 13.32 -2.08
CA GLY A 38 7.76 13.38 -3.24
C GLY A 38 6.29 13.17 -2.88
N ASP A 39 5.42 13.98 -3.47
CA ASP A 39 3.98 13.87 -3.27
C ASP A 39 3.38 12.75 -4.13
N ILE A 40 2.30 12.18 -3.62
CA ILE A 40 1.37 11.35 -4.40
C ILE A 40 0.93 12.15 -5.66
N PRO A 41 0.89 11.54 -6.86
CA PRO A 41 0.54 12.25 -8.09
C PRO A 41 -0.76 13.08 -7.97
N SER A 42 -0.70 14.34 -8.42
CA SER A 42 -1.81 15.28 -8.25
C SER A 42 -3.00 15.01 -9.17
N ASP A 43 -2.79 14.21 -10.22
CA ASP A 43 -3.79 13.80 -11.21
C ASP A 43 -4.65 12.61 -10.76
N LEU A 44 -4.43 12.09 -9.54
CA LEU A 44 -5.28 11.03 -8.99
C LEU A 44 -6.72 11.52 -8.73
N PRO A 45 -7.74 10.77 -9.18
CA PRO A 45 -9.14 11.14 -8.95
C PRO A 45 -9.50 11.03 -7.45
N SER A 46 -9.74 12.18 -6.81
CA SER A 46 -9.97 12.28 -5.36
C SER A 46 -11.17 11.46 -4.86
N GLN A 47 -12.16 11.20 -5.70
CA GLN A 47 -13.36 10.42 -5.35
C GLN A 47 -13.09 8.93 -5.18
N LYS A 48 -11.99 8.41 -5.74
CA LYS A 48 -11.62 6.99 -5.72
C LYS A 48 -10.30 6.74 -5.00
N LEU A 49 -9.75 7.76 -4.33
CA LEU A 49 -8.41 7.72 -3.75
C LEU A 49 -8.48 7.54 -2.23
N LEU A 50 -7.89 6.44 -1.75
CA LEU A 50 -7.53 6.26 -0.35
C LEU A 50 -6.03 6.50 -0.17
N ARG A 51 -5.68 7.28 0.85
CA ARG A 51 -4.28 7.55 1.21
C ARG A 51 -3.97 6.82 2.50
N TRP A 52 -3.01 5.91 2.47
CA TRP A 52 -2.51 5.25 3.66
C TRP A 52 -1.11 5.75 3.94
N ASN A 53 -0.94 6.31 5.14
CA ASN A 53 0.34 6.73 5.64
C ASN A 53 1.09 5.50 6.16
N ILE A 54 1.79 4.79 5.27
CA ILE A 54 2.51 3.56 5.59
C ILE A 54 4.00 3.85 5.62
N ARG A 55 4.66 3.44 6.70
CA ARG A 55 6.11 3.60 6.89
C ARG A 55 6.87 2.87 5.78
N ASN A 56 7.91 3.49 5.23
CA ASN A 56 8.80 2.85 4.26
C ASN A 56 10.01 2.23 5.00
N PRO A 57 10.14 0.90 5.10
CA PRO A 57 11.20 0.25 5.87
C PRO A 57 12.61 0.64 5.39
N GLU A 58 12.76 0.85 4.07
CA GLU A 58 14.04 1.18 3.43
C GLU A 58 14.58 2.55 3.87
N LEU A 59 13.71 3.44 4.38
CA LEU A 59 14.09 4.78 4.82
C LEU A 59 14.39 4.86 6.32
N ARG A 60 14.14 3.78 7.10
CA ARG A 60 14.19 3.81 8.56
C ARG A 60 15.50 3.29 9.14
N THR A 61 16.07 2.24 8.54
CA THR A 61 17.25 1.56 9.06
C THR A 61 18.00 0.84 7.95
N ASN A 62 19.32 0.72 8.12
CA ASN A 62 20.17 -0.13 7.27
C ASN A 62 20.44 -1.50 7.92
N ASP A 63 19.94 -1.74 9.14
CA ASP A 63 20.06 -3.04 9.79
C ASP A 63 19.01 -4.01 9.25
N SER A 64 19.47 -5.11 8.68
CA SER A 64 18.59 -6.11 8.05
C SER A 64 17.60 -6.78 9.00
N THR A 65 17.89 -6.83 10.31
CA THR A 65 17.01 -7.44 11.31
C THR A 65 15.89 -6.47 11.69
N GLU A 66 16.25 -5.22 11.96
CA GLU A 66 15.28 -4.15 12.21
C GLU A 66 14.39 -3.92 10.98
N GLN A 67 14.98 -3.89 9.79
CA GLN A 67 14.23 -3.76 8.54
C GLN A 67 13.24 -4.92 8.37
N TRP A 68 13.67 -6.16 8.67
CA TRP A 68 12.78 -7.32 8.63
C TRP A 68 11.61 -7.21 9.63
N ALA A 69 11.87 -6.75 10.86
CA ALA A 69 10.80 -6.52 11.84
C ALA A 69 9.81 -5.44 11.38
N LEU A 70 10.32 -4.33 10.81
CA LEU A 70 9.49 -3.27 10.24
C LEU A 70 8.61 -3.80 9.11
N TYR A 71 9.15 -4.65 8.22
CA TYR A 71 8.35 -5.29 7.18
C TYR A 71 7.15 -6.07 7.75
N GLN A 72 7.32 -6.76 8.88
CA GLN A 72 6.22 -7.50 9.51
C GLN A 72 5.15 -6.56 10.06
N GLU A 73 5.57 -5.52 10.78
CA GLU A 73 4.64 -4.50 11.29
C GLU A 73 3.82 -3.85 10.17
N ILE A 74 4.47 -3.55 9.04
CA ILE A 74 3.82 -2.94 7.87
C ILE A 74 2.88 -3.92 7.17
N CYS A 75 3.27 -5.19 7.06
CA CYS A 75 2.38 -6.23 6.53
C CYS A 75 1.10 -6.35 7.38
N ASP A 76 1.23 -6.34 8.70
CA ASP A 76 0.08 -6.38 9.62
C ASP A 76 -0.79 -5.12 9.51
N GLU A 77 -0.17 -3.94 9.41
CA GLU A 77 -0.87 -2.67 9.23
C GLU A 77 -1.68 -2.66 7.93
N ILE A 78 -1.09 -3.09 6.82
CA ILE A 78 -1.78 -3.24 5.53
C ILE A 78 -2.92 -4.26 5.64
N ALA A 79 -2.69 -5.39 6.29
CA ALA A 79 -3.71 -6.43 6.45
C ALA A 79 -4.91 -5.93 7.26
N MET A 80 -4.67 -5.16 8.32
CA MET A 80 -5.72 -4.53 9.12
C MET A 80 -6.50 -3.48 8.33
N ASN A 81 -5.80 -2.62 7.57
CA ASN A 81 -6.46 -1.63 6.72
C ASN A 81 -7.37 -2.29 5.66
N ILE A 82 -6.90 -3.38 5.03
CA ILE A 82 -7.71 -4.16 4.08
C ILE A 82 -8.93 -4.80 4.77
N LYS A 83 -8.75 -5.33 5.98
CA LYS A 83 -9.85 -5.91 6.76
C LYS A 83 -10.91 -4.86 7.10
N ASP A 84 -10.50 -3.66 7.49
CA ASP A 84 -11.40 -2.56 7.81
C ASP A 84 -12.16 -2.05 6.58
N MET A 85 -11.66 -2.34 5.38
CA MET A 85 -12.36 -2.07 4.12
C MET A 85 -13.42 -3.13 3.76
N GLU A 86 -13.48 -4.27 4.45
CA GLU A 86 -14.43 -5.35 4.16
C GLU A 86 -15.90 -4.87 4.02
N PRO A 87 -16.41 -3.93 4.84
CA PRO A 87 -17.77 -3.40 4.67
C PRO A 87 -17.99 -2.71 3.32
N TYR A 88 -16.98 -2.01 2.79
CA TYR A 88 -17.07 -1.35 1.49
C TYR A 88 -17.20 -2.36 0.36
N PHE A 89 -16.41 -3.44 0.42
CA PHE A 89 -16.47 -4.51 -0.58
C PHE A 89 -17.72 -5.40 -0.46
N ARG A 90 -18.31 -5.52 0.73
CA ARG A 90 -19.55 -6.29 0.94
C ARG A 90 -20.82 -5.51 0.60
N ALA A 91 -20.80 -4.17 0.70
CA ALA A 91 -21.98 -3.33 0.44
C ALA A 91 -22.42 -3.33 -1.04
N ASP A 92 -21.51 -3.59 -1.98
CA ASP A 92 -21.83 -3.67 -3.41
C ASP A 92 -22.42 -5.03 -3.85
N TYR A 93 -22.61 -5.97 -2.93
CA TYR A 93 -23.18 -7.31 -3.19
C TYR A 93 -24.55 -7.56 -2.52
N VAL A 94 -25.27 -6.51 -2.09
CA VAL A 94 -26.64 -6.62 -1.51
C VAL A 94 -27.67 -5.85 -2.33
#